data_AF-C5S1B9-F1
#
_entry.id   AF-C5S1B9-F1
#
_cell.length_a   1.000
_cell.length_b   1.000
_cell.length_c   1.000
_cell.angle_alpha   90.00
_cell.angle_beta   90.00
_cell.angle_gamma   90.00
#
_symmetry.space_group_name_H-M   'P 1'
#
loop_
_entity.id
_entity.type
_entity.pdbx_description
1 polymer ?
#
loop_
_entity_poly.entity_id
_entity_poly.type
_entity_poly.pdbx_seq_one_letter_code
_entity_poly.pdbx_strand_id
1 'polypeptide(L)'
;MKHSKRNAIILAAGFGMRMVPINTAQPKALLSVNGEVLIERLICQLHEAGIKDIKVVVGYMKEMFQYLESKYDIDLVESPQYSDSNNLYSLSLVAENISDTFILPCDIWCLKNPFIADYQHSFYIMYDEQIHCEKEYWKMMTGIAYIAQEDAEKLRNSMRAVAIDDVNNLAFWEEALYDENKLWLSPYFISKQMIHQINTFEDLRALDSKSEHLQSDAIDVICKVFQVNPSSIIGIKALKKGMTNRSFLFSCNGNQYIMRIPGEGTDMLINRHQETSVYSVLMNTGVCDDVLYINPKNGYKITRFLEEARSCNPYCEQDVQNCMMKLKCFHQLNLHVDHEFDIFGQIEFYQGLLKEKQSIYQDYQKIKNCIFNFSSFIEKYTEKKVLSHIDAIPDNFLLYSKDGKGEVCLIDWEYAGMQDPHVDIAMFAIYSGYDRKNIDHLIDIYFENKCSKEVRLKIYAYVAACGLLWSNWCEYKRILGIEFGEYAHRQYSYAREYSALVIQLLDEEK
;
A
#
# COMPACT_ATOMS: atom_id res chain seq x y z
N MET A 1 12.78 -16.01 -49.42
CA MET A 1 12.94 -16.27 -47.97
C MET A 1 11.55 -16.17 -47.36
N LYS A 2 11.09 -17.21 -46.63
CA LYS A 2 9.83 -17.11 -45.89
C LYS A 2 10.11 -16.12 -44.75
N HIS A 3 9.50 -14.94 -44.76
CA HIS A 3 9.43 -14.15 -43.53
C HIS A 3 8.68 -15.01 -42.52
N SER A 4 9.37 -15.42 -41.46
CA SER A 4 8.73 -15.97 -40.25
C SER A 4 7.63 -15.00 -39.81
N LYS A 5 6.48 -15.54 -39.38
CA LYS A 5 5.33 -14.73 -38.97
C LYS A 5 5.67 -14.08 -37.64
N ARG A 6 6.10 -12.81 -37.67
CA ARG A 6 6.39 -12.01 -36.47
C ARG A 6 5.15 -11.92 -35.58
N ASN A 7 5.37 -11.93 -34.26
CA ASN A 7 4.31 -11.77 -33.26
C ASN A 7 4.68 -10.72 -32.20
N ALA A 8 3.76 -10.40 -31.30
CA ALA A 8 4.00 -9.51 -30.18
C ALA A 8 3.32 -9.98 -28.89
N ILE A 9 3.93 -9.63 -27.76
CA ILE A 9 3.46 -9.89 -26.41
C ILE A 9 3.44 -8.56 -25.66
N ILE A 10 2.25 -8.12 -25.24
CA ILE A 10 2.04 -6.93 -24.42
C ILE A 10 1.77 -7.37 -22.97
N LEU A 11 2.58 -6.88 -22.04
CA LEU A 11 2.43 -7.17 -20.60
C LEU A 11 1.54 -6.11 -19.94
N ALA A 12 0.33 -6.51 -19.52
CA ALA A 12 -0.73 -5.64 -19.00
C ALA A 12 -1.35 -6.12 -17.68
N ALA A 13 -0.68 -6.99 -16.93
CA ALA A 13 -1.25 -7.61 -15.73
C ALA A 13 -1.24 -6.73 -14.46
N GLY A 14 -0.43 -5.67 -14.42
CA GLY A 14 -0.16 -4.88 -13.20
C GLY A 14 -1.22 -3.84 -12.82
N PHE A 15 -1.25 -3.47 -11.53
CA PHE A 15 -2.24 -2.54 -10.93
C PHE A 15 -2.06 -1.05 -11.28
N GLY A 16 -0.88 -0.60 -11.69
CA GLY A 16 -0.63 0.83 -11.95
C GLY A 16 -0.69 1.75 -10.71
N MET A 17 -0.32 1.23 -9.52
CA MET A 17 -0.48 1.89 -8.21
C MET A 17 0.16 3.29 -8.05
N ARG A 18 1.07 3.69 -8.93
CA ARG A 18 1.80 4.98 -8.85
C ARG A 18 1.05 6.15 -9.50
N MET A 19 -0.18 5.91 -9.99
CA MET A 19 -0.99 6.89 -10.73
C MET A 19 -1.90 7.77 -9.86
N VAL A 20 -1.78 7.74 -8.53
CA VAL A 20 -2.56 8.64 -7.65
C VAL A 20 -2.32 10.11 -8.04
N PRO A 21 -3.35 10.98 -8.15
CA PRO A 21 -4.75 10.82 -7.76
C PRO A 21 -5.72 10.28 -8.84
N ILE A 22 -5.22 9.72 -9.94
CA ILE A 22 -6.08 9.06 -10.93
C ILE A 22 -6.75 7.85 -10.27
N ASN A 23 -8.06 7.74 -10.47
CA ASN A 23 -8.85 6.63 -9.95
C ASN A 23 -8.36 5.29 -10.55
N THR A 24 -8.29 4.25 -9.72
CA THR A 24 -7.95 2.87 -10.12
C THR A 24 -9.13 2.15 -10.79
N ALA A 25 -10.22 2.85 -11.08
CA ALA A 25 -11.40 2.29 -11.76
C ALA A 25 -11.14 1.79 -13.19
N GLN A 26 -9.93 1.97 -13.73
CA GLN A 26 -9.49 1.35 -14.97
C GLN A 26 -8.01 0.98 -14.91
N PRO A 27 -7.59 -0.11 -15.59
CA PRO A 27 -6.20 -0.45 -15.82
C PRO A 27 -5.42 0.67 -16.49
N LYS A 28 -4.14 0.79 -16.13
CA LYS A 28 -3.21 1.76 -16.70
C LYS A 28 -3.11 1.71 -18.22
N ALA A 29 -3.16 0.50 -18.78
CA ALA A 29 -3.17 0.24 -20.22
C ALA A 29 -4.33 0.92 -20.97
N LEU A 30 -5.41 1.25 -20.26
CA LEU A 30 -6.62 1.88 -20.81
C LEU A 30 -6.64 3.41 -20.62
N LEU A 31 -5.57 4.00 -20.07
CA LEU A 31 -5.44 5.45 -20.03
C LEU A 31 -5.31 6.03 -21.44
N SER A 32 -5.86 7.21 -21.63
CA SER A 32 -5.78 7.97 -22.88
C SER A 32 -4.75 9.10 -22.80
N VAL A 33 -3.98 9.24 -23.88
CA VAL A 33 -3.03 10.33 -24.13
C VAL A 33 -3.36 10.94 -25.47
N ASN A 34 -3.58 12.25 -25.51
CA ASN A 34 -3.97 12.99 -26.73
C ASN A 34 -5.18 12.35 -27.44
N GLY A 35 -6.12 11.81 -26.66
CA GLY A 35 -7.33 11.14 -27.16
C GLY A 35 -7.16 9.69 -27.62
N GLU A 36 -5.96 9.10 -27.47
CA GLU A 36 -5.69 7.71 -27.84
C GLU A 36 -5.45 6.84 -26.61
N VAL A 37 -6.14 5.71 -26.51
CA VAL A 37 -5.92 4.71 -25.46
C VAL A 37 -4.55 4.06 -25.66
N LEU A 38 -3.74 3.95 -24.60
CA LEU A 38 -2.35 3.47 -24.68
C LEU A 38 -2.22 2.12 -25.37
N ILE A 39 -2.96 1.11 -24.89
CA ILE A 39 -2.88 -0.23 -25.47
C ILE A 39 -3.42 -0.29 -26.89
N GLU A 40 -4.47 0.48 -27.21
CA GLU A 40 -5.00 0.56 -28.57
C GLU A 40 -3.97 1.17 -29.53
N ARG A 41 -3.26 2.24 -29.10
CA ARG A 41 -2.20 2.85 -29.88
C ARG A 41 -1.08 1.85 -30.18
N LEU A 42 -0.64 1.09 -29.18
CA LEU A 42 0.40 0.07 -29.36
C LEU A 42 -0.05 -1.03 -30.33
N ILE A 43 -1.28 -1.52 -30.20
CA ILE A 43 -1.87 -2.52 -31.10
C ILE A 43 -1.95 -1.98 -32.54
N CYS A 44 -2.43 -0.75 -32.73
CA CYS A 44 -2.48 -0.10 -34.04
C CYS A 44 -1.09 0.02 -34.66
N GLN A 45 -0.08 0.42 -33.88
CA GLN A 45 1.30 0.51 -34.36
C GLN A 45 1.89 -0.86 -34.73
N LEU A 46 1.59 -1.92 -33.98
CA LEU A 46 1.98 -3.29 -34.33
C LEU A 46 1.31 -3.74 -35.63
N HIS A 47 0.01 -3.47 -35.81
CA HIS A 47 -0.71 -3.76 -37.04
C HIS A 47 -0.16 -3.02 -38.27
N GLU A 48 0.19 -1.74 -38.12
CA GLU A 48 0.85 -0.94 -39.16
C GLU A 48 2.19 -1.53 -39.58
N ALA A 49 2.92 -2.15 -38.65
CA ALA A 49 4.16 -2.87 -38.92
C ALA A 49 3.95 -4.29 -39.47
N GLY A 50 2.69 -4.71 -39.69
CA GLY A 50 2.33 -6.03 -40.21
C GLY A 50 2.30 -7.15 -39.16
N ILE A 51 2.43 -6.82 -37.88
CA ILE A 51 2.41 -7.77 -36.77
C ILE A 51 0.97 -7.89 -36.27
N LYS A 52 0.29 -8.97 -36.65
CA LYS A 52 -1.13 -9.22 -36.30
C LYS A 52 -1.32 -10.30 -35.24
N ASP A 53 -0.29 -11.10 -35.01
CA ASP A 53 -0.32 -12.14 -33.97
C ASP A 53 0.10 -11.47 -32.65
N ILE A 54 -0.88 -11.01 -31.88
CA ILE A 54 -0.64 -10.21 -30.68
C ILE A 54 -1.31 -10.88 -29.49
N LYS A 55 -0.50 -11.16 -28.47
CA LYS A 55 -0.96 -11.62 -27.16
C LYS A 55 -0.89 -10.50 -26.15
N VAL A 56 -1.96 -10.30 -25.38
CA VAL A 56 -1.98 -9.36 -24.25
C VAL A 56 -2.14 -10.16 -22.96
N VAL A 57 -1.13 -10.10 -22.09
CA VAL A 57 -1.17 -10.76 -20.79
C VAL A 57 -1.86 -9.84 -19.78
N VAL A 58 -3.05 -10.21 -19.32
CA VAL A 58 -3.94 -9.41 -18.46
C VAL A 58 -4.08 -10.04 -17.07
N GLY A 59 -4.36 -9.21 -16.06
CA GLY A 59 -4.51 -9.64 -14.67
C GLY A 59 -5.52 -8.77 -13.94
N TYR A 60 -5.06 -7.60 -13.45
CA TYR A 60 -5.93 -6.62 -12.83
C TYR A 60 -7.05 -6.13 -13.78
N MET A 61 -8.31 -6.26 -13.35
CA MET A 61 -9.52 -5.90 -14.11
C MET A 61 -9.54 -6.44 -15.55
N LYS A 62 -9.06 -7.68 -15.74
CA LYS A 62 -8.93 -8.35 -17.05
C LYS A 62 -10.19 -8.25 -17.94
N GLU A 63 -11.37 -8.21 -17.35
CA GLU A 63 -12.66 -8.11 -18.06
C GLU A 63 -12.73 -6.83 -18.92
N MET A 64 -12.08 -5.74 -18.50
CA MET A 64 -12.04 -4.49 -19.26
C MET A 64 -11.26 -4.59 -20.57
N PHE A 65 -10.46 -5.64 -20.78
CA PHE A 65 -9.70 -5.84 -22.01
C PHE A 65 -10.43 -6.69 -23.05
N GLN A 66 -11.53 -7.36 -22.70
CA GLN A 66 -12.26 -8.31 -23.57
C GLN A 66 -12.66 -7.69 -24.92
N TYR A 67 -12.96 -6.39 -24.96
CA TYR A 67 -13.34 -5.72 -26.20
C TYR A 67 -12.21 -5.74 -27.25
N LEU A 68 -10.94 -5.85 -26.83
CA LEU A 68 -9.78 -5.88 -27.72
C LEU A 68 -9.80 -7.10 -28.64
N GLU A 69 -10.28 -8.26 -28.16
CA GLU A 69 -10.40 -9.49 -28.96
C GLU A 69 -11.24 -9.21 -30.22
N SER A 70 -12.43 -8.63 -30.02
CA SER A 70 -13.37 -8.35 -31.12
C SER A 70 -12.98 -7.14 -31.99
N LYS A 71 -12.35 -6.12 -31.40
CA LYS A 71 -12.04 -4.85 -32.08
C LYS A 71 -10.74 -4.95 -32.89
N TYR A 72 -9.78 -5.75 -32.42
CA TYR A 72 -8.42 -5.77 -32.94
C TYR A 72 -7.85 -7.16 -33.23
N ASP A 73 -8.60 -8.25 -33.05
CA ASP A 73 -8.11 -9.62 -33.29
C ASP A 73 -6.92 -9.98 -32.38
N ILE A 74 -7.13 -9.81 -31.07
CA ILE A 74 -6.12 -9.95 -30.02
C ILE A 74 -6.39 -11.21 -29.18
N ASP A 75 -5.33 -11.94 -28.83
CA ASP A 75 -5.39 -13.07 -27.89
C ASP A 75 -5.14 -12.58 -26.45
N LEU A 76 -6.14 -12.67 -25.58
CA LEU A 76 -5.96 -12.37 -24.16
C LEU A 76 -5.45 -13.60 -23.39
N VAL A 77 -4.41 -13.41 -22.57
CA VAL A 77 -3.86 -14.45 -21.69
C VAL A 77 -3.97 -13.98 -20.25
N GLU A 78 -4.66 -14.76 -19.41
CA GLU A 78 -4.83 -14.41 -18.00
C GLU A 78 -3.60 -14.77 -17.17
N SER A 79 -3.14 -13.82 -16.35
CA SER A 79 -2.13 -14.00 -15.31
C SER A 79 -2.81 -14.08 -13.95
N PRO A 80 -3.08 -15.28 -13.40
CA PRO A 80 -3.88 -15.45 -12.20
C PRO A 80 -3.17 -14.97 -10.92
N GLN A 81 -1.83 -14.96 -10.91
CA GLN A 81 -1.02 -14.53 -9.77
C GLN A 81 -0.54 -13.07 -9.89
N TYR A 82 -1.23 -12.22 -10.65
CA TYR A 82 -0.84 -10.83 -10.87
C TYR A 82 -0.73 -9.99 -9.58
N SER A 83 -1.39 -10.41 -8.50
CA SER A 83 -1.30 -9.80 -7.16
C SER A 83 0.03 -10.01 -6.46
N ASP A 84 0.62 -11.19 -6.68
CA ASP A 84 1.71 -11.72 -5.86
C ASP A 84 2.97 -12.00 -6.70
N SER A 85 2.98 -11.56 -7.96
CA SER A 85 4.08 -11.76 -8.90
C SER A 85 4.38 -10.51 -9.72
N ASN A 86 5.57 -10.48 -10.31
CA ASN A 86 6.04 -9.41 -11.18
C ASN A 86 6.03 -9.85 -12.66
N ASN A 87 6.56 -9.01 -13.56
CA ASN A 87 6.38 -9.17 -15.00
C ASN A 87 7.06 -10.42 -15.60
N LEU A 88 8.04 -11.05 -14.92
CA LEU A 88 8.64 -12.33 -15.34
C LEU A 88 7.61 -13.45 -15.34
N TYR A 89 6.82 -13.57 -14.27
CA TYR A 89 5.74 -14.57 -14.19
C TYR A 89 4.75 -14.37 -15.34
N SER A 90 4.34 -13.12 -15.58
CA SER A 90 3.41 -12.79 -16.67
C SER A 90 3.97 -13.19 -18.04
N LEU A 91 5.25 -12.94 -18.31
CA LEU A 91 5.88 -13.36 -19.57
C LEU A 91 6.05 -14.88 -19.67
N SER A 92 6.27 -15.57 -18.54
CA SER A 92 6.45 -17.03 -18.52
C SER A 92 5.24 -17.81 -19.04
N LEU A 93 4.03 -17.27 -18.84
CA LEU A 93 2.76 -17.86 -19.29
C LEU A 93 2.66 -17.95 -20.82
N VAL A 94 3.46 -17.13 -21.52
CA VAL A 94 3.50 -17.04 -22.99
C VAL A 94 4.91 -17.30 -23.53
N ALA A 95 5.80 -17.91 -22.75
CA ALA A 95 7.20 -18.13 -23.12
C ALA A 95 7.36 -18.98 -24.40
N GLU A 96 6.45 -19.93 -24.63
CA GLU A 96 6.43 -20.77 -25.83
C GLU A 96 6.06 -19.99 -27.10
N ASN A 97 5.51 -18.78 -26.97
CA ASN A 97 5.22 -17.89 -28.10
C ASN A 97 6.40 -17.01 -28.51
N ILE A 98 7.49 -17.00 -27.72
CA ILE A 98 8.68 -16.20 -28.02
C ILE A 98 9.43 -16.82 -29.21
N SER A 99 9.35 -16.19 -30.38
CA SER A 99 10.13 -16.48 -31.58
C SER A 99 9.78 -15.41 -32.63
N ASP A 100 10.75 -14.57 -33.01
CA ASP A 100 10.51 -13.37 -33.83
C ASP A 100 9.41 -12.48 -33.21
N THR A 101 9.60 -12.19 -31.92
CA THR A 101 8.60 -11.61 -31.03
C THR A 101 9.01 -10.23 -30.55
N PHE A 102 8.09 -9.27 -30.61
CA PHE A 102 8.17 -8.06 -29.81
C PHE A 102 7.63 -8.30 -28.41
N ILE A 103 8.39 -7.92 -27.39
CA ILE A 103 7.96 -7.92 -25.98
C ILE A 103 7.92 -6.46 -25.54
N LEU A 104 6.80 -6.02 -24.97
CA LEU A 104 6.61 -4.63 -24.56
C LEU A 104 5.66 -4.50 -23.37
N PRO A 105 5.81 -3.46 -22.55
CA PRO A 105 4.83 -3.14 -21.52
C PRO A 105 3.62 -2.42 -22.13
N CYS A 106 2.52 -2.40 -21.40
CA CYS A 106 1.28 -1.73 -21.82
C CYS A 106 1.24 -0.21 -21.51
N ASP A 107 2.23 0.33 -20.81
CA ASP A 107 2.21 1.64 -20.18
C ASP A 107 3.15 2.67 -20.83
N ILE A 108 3.42 2.47 -22.10
CA ILE A 108 4.25 3.31 -22.95
C ILE A 108 3.40 4.01 -24.02
N TRP A 109 3.72 5.27 -24.29
CA TRP A 109 3.20 6.02 -25.42
C TRP A 109 4.34 6.33 -26.39
N CYS A 110 4.27 5.79 -27.60
CA CYS A 110 5.28 5.98 -28.63
C CYS A 110 4.85 7.09 -29.58
N LEU A 111 5.62 8.18 -29.69
CA LEU A 111 5.34 9.33 -30.57
C LEU A 111 5.29 8.90 -32.05
N LYS A 112 6.23 8.06 -32.45
CA LYS A 112 6.27 7.40 -33.76
C LYS A 112 6.28 5.89 -33.57
N ASN A 113 5.79 5.17 -34.57
CA ASN A 113 5.74 3.72 -34.55
C ASN A 113 7.17 3.12 -34.47
N PRO A 114 7.53 2.45 -33.35
CA PRO A 114 8.88 1.94 -33.14
C PRO A 114 9.09 0.55 -33.77
N PHE A 115 8.07 -0.05 -34.41
CA PHE A 115 8.08 -1.44 -34.88
C PHE A 115 8.35 -1.59 -36.40
N ILE A 116 8.63 -0.49 -37.12
CA ILE A 116 8.64 -0.47 -38.60
C ILE A 116 9.98 -0.93 -39.24
N ALA A 117 11.05 -1.24 -38.49
CA ALA A 117 12.32 -1.62 -39.13
C ALA A 117 12.37 -3.10 -39.58
N ASP A 118 13.24 -3.38 -40.57
CA ASP A 118 13.57 -4.77 -40.93
C ASP A 118 14.66 -5.29 -39.98
N TYR A 119 14.22 -5.84 -38.85
CA TYR A 119 15.11 -6.36 -37.82
C TYR A 119 15.59 -7.77 -38.17
N GLN A 120 16.91 -7.95 -38.15
CA GLN A 120 17.55 -9.24 -38.41
C GLN A 120 18.10 -9.92 -37.14
N HIS A 121 18.27 -9.16 -36.06
CA HIS A 121 18.85 -9.65 -34.80
C HIS A 121 18.06 -9.13 -33.60
N SER A 122 18.19 -9.81 -32.46
CA SER A 122 17.54 -9.39 -31.22
C SER A 122 18.13 -8.09 -30.67
N PHE A 123 17.26 -7.21 -30.17
CA PHE A 123 17.67 -5.94 -29.59
C PHE A 123 16.72 -5.50 -28.48
N TYR A 124 17.22 -4.57 -27.66
CA TYR A 124 16.43 -3.89 -26.64
C TYR A 124 16.45 -2.38 -26.91
N ILE A 125 15.28 -1.73 -26.91
CA ILE A 125 15.20 -0.28 -27.14
C ILE A 125 15.60 0.46 -25.85
N MET A 126 16.60 1.33 -25.94
CA MET A 126 17.14 2.07 -24.81
C MET A 126 17.15 3.58 -25.09
N TYR A 127 17.03 4.40 -24.05
CA TYR A 127 17.21 5.84 -24.17
C TYR A 127 18.67 6.18 -24.42
N ASP A 128 18.91 7.07 -25.39
CA ASP A 128 20.22 7.69 -25.63
C ASP A 128 20.48 8.75 -24.56
N GLU A 129 21.01 8.30 -23.41
CA GLU A 129 21.53 9.18 -22.37
C GLU A 129 23.05 9.03 -22.32
N GLN A 130 23.78 10.16 -22.29
CA GLN A 130 25.23 10.20 -22.09
C GLN A 130 25.62 9.80 -20.64
N ILE A 131 25.26 8.60 -20.20
CA ILE A 131 25.54 8.13 -18.84
C ILE A 131 26.95 7.52 -18.81
N HIS A 132 27.83 8.14 -18.05
CA HIS A 132 29.22 7.72 -17.82
C HIS A 132 29.36 6.60 -16.76
N CYS A 133 28.29 5.85 -16.45
CA CYS A 133 28.26 4.92 -15.33
C CYS A 133 27.63 3.57 -15.70
N GLU A 134 28.42 2.50 -15.57
CA GLU A 134 28.03 1.12 -15.87
C GLU A 134 26.94 0.52 -14.94
N LYS A 135 26.49 1.25 -13.90
CA LYS A 135 25.60 0.72 -12.85
C LYS A 135 24.13 1.14 -12.94
N GLU A 136 23.72 1.94 -13.91
CA GLU A 136 22.34 2.47 -14.00
C GLU A 136 21.59 2.10 -15.30
N TYR A 137 21.98 1.01 -15.98
CA TYR A 137 21.37 0.57 -17.26
C TYR A 137 19.83 0.46 -17.20
N TRP A 138 19.27 0.05 -16.05
CA TRP A 138 17.83 -0.02 -15.81
C TRP A 138 17.08 1.30 -16.09
N LYS A 139 17.70 2.45 -15.84
CA LYS A 139 17.07 3.76 -16.09
C LYS A 139 16.95 4.08 -17.59
N MET A 140 17.77 3.44 -18.40
CA MET A 140 17.78 3.61 -19.86
C MET A 140 16.82 2.66 -20.56
N MET A 141 16.28 1.65 -19.88
CA MET A 141 15.45 0.62 -20.49
C MET A 141 14.01 1.11 -20.73
N THR A 142 13.53 0.95 -21.97
CA THR A 142 12.16 1.36 -22.33
C THR A 142 11.08 0.34 -22.02
N GLY A 143 11.45 -0.94 -21.84
CA GLY A 143 10.53 -2.07 -21.77
C GLY A 143 10.37 -2.81 -23.10
N ILE A 144 10.79 -2.24 -24.23
CA ILE A 144 10.58 -2.84 -25.56
C ILE A 144 11.81 -3.63 -25.99
N ALA A 145 11.59 -4.89 -26.36
CA ALA A 145 12.60 -5.73 -27.00
C ALA A 145 12.03 -6.47 -28.21
N TYR A 146 12.91 -6.81 -29.14
CA TYR A 146 12.65 -7.79 -30.18
C TYR A 146 13.55 -9.00 -29.96
N ILE A 147 12.97 -10.19 -29.97
CA ILE A 147 13.68 -11.46 -29.80
C ILE A 147 13.55 -12.25 -31.10
N ALA A 148 14.65 -12.35 -31.84
CA ALA A 148 14.74 -13.17 -33.03
C ALA A 148 14.63 -14.65 -32.69
N GLN A 149 14.18 -15.47 -33.67
CA GLN A 149 14.04 -16.92 -33.49
C GLN A 149 15.32 -17.59 -32.94
N GLU A 150 16.51 -17.12 -33.34
CA GLU A 150 17.80 -17.68 -32.91
C GLU A 150 18.09 -17.50 -31.41
N ASP A 151 17.56 -16.45 -30.79
CA ASP A 151 17.77 -16.13 -29.37
C ASP A 151 16.60 -16.56 -28.47
N ALA A 152 15.49 -17.02 -29.06
CA ALA A 152 14.28 -17.38 -28.33
C ALA A 152 14.51 -18.46 -27.27
N GLU A 153 15.26 -19.51 -27.61
CA GLU A 153 15.57 -20.59 -26.66
C GLU A 153 16.50 -20.11 -25.55
N LYS A 154 17.46 -19.23 -25.87
CA LYS A 154 18.32 -18.60 -24.86
C LYS A 154 17.48 -17.84 -23.84
N LEU A 155 16.60 -16.94 -24.30
CA LEU A 155 15.74 -16.17 -23.40
C LEU A 155 14.86 -17.08 -22.53
N ARG A 156 14.21 -18.09 -23.12
CA ARG A 156 13.38 -19.05 -22.36
C ARG A 156 14.18 -19.74 -21.25
N ASN A 157 15.41 -20.16 -21.54
CA ASN A 157 16.25 -20.82 -20.56
C ASN A 157 16.72 -19.86 -19.45
N SER A 158 17.11 -18.63 -19.81
CA SER A 158 17.45 -17.60 -18.83
C SER A 158 16.26 -17.24 -17.93
N MET A 159 15.05 -17.09 -18.49
CA MET A 159 13.83 -16.86 -17.72
C MET A 159 13.55 -17.99 -16.72
N ARG A 160 13.73 -19.25 -17.13
CA ARG A 160 13.58 -20.41 -16.24
C ARG A 160 14.61 -20.40 -15.12
N ALA A 161 15.86 -20.02 -15.41
CA ALA A 161 16.90 -19.91 -14.40
C ALA A 161 16.57 -18.84 -13.36
N VAL A 162 16.20 -17.63 -13.80
CA VAL A 162 15.79 -16.54 -12.89
C VAL A 162 14.58 -16.94 -12.06
N ALA A 163 13.58 -17.61 -12.66
CA ALA A 163 12.38 -18.06 -11.95
C ALA A 163 12.67 -19.14 -10.88
N ILE A 164 13.71 -19.96 -11.04
CA ILE A 164 14.13 -20.95 -10.03
C ILE A 164 14.72 -20.24 -8.79
N ASP A 165 15.48 -19.17 -9.01
CA ASP A 165 16.12 -18.40 -7.93
C ASP A 165 15.14 -17.41 -7.27
N ASP A 166 14.07 -17.03 -7.97
CA ASP A 166 13.03 -16.10 -7.52
C ASP A 166 11.86 -16.83 -6.82
N VAL A 167 12.12 -17.30 -5.60
CA VAL A 167 11.15 -18.06 -4.78
C VAL A 167 9.81 -17.31 -4.57
N ASN A 168 9.81 -15.98 -4.69
CA ASN A 168 8.63 -15.14 -4.45
C ASN A 168 7.97 -14.60 -5.74
N ASN A 169 8.42 -15.01 -6.93
CA ASN A 169 7.94 -14.51 -8.23
C ASN A 169 8.02 -12.96 -8.39
N LEU A 170 8.99 -12.29 -7.75
CA LEU A 170 9.15 -10.84 -7.76
C LEU A 170 10.12 -10.30 -8.84
N ALA A 171 10.74 -11.17 -9.62
CA ALA A 171 11.75 -10.80 -10.61
C ALA A 171 11.15 -10.13 -11.84
N PHE A 172 11.95 -9.24 -12.43
CA PHE A 172 11.67 -8.64 -13.72
C PHE A 172 12.17 -9.54 -14.86
N TRP A 173 11.44 -9.67 -15.97
CA TRP A 173 11.88 -10.50 -17.10
C TRP A 173 13.16 -9.97 -17.74
N GLU A 174 13.39 -8.66 -17.64
CA GLU A 174 14.61 -8.00 -18.06
C GLU A 174 15.86 -8.56 -17.34
N GLU A 175 15.72 -9.14 -16.15
CA GLU A 175 16.83 -9.81 -15.45
C GLU A 175 17.36 -11.01 -16.25
N ALA A 176 16.51 -11.68 -17.02
CA ALA A 176 16.89 -12.77 -17.91
C ALA A 176 17.72 -12.31 -19.14
N LEU A 177 17.85 -11.00 -19.36
CA LEU A 177 18.65 -10.40 -20.43
C LEU A 177 20.12 -10.22 -20.07
N TYR A 178 20.51 -10.54 -18.83
CA TYR A 178 21.86 -10.40 -18.33
C TYR A 178 22.56 -11.74 -18.22
N ASP A 179 23.74 -11.83 -18.84
CA ASP A 179 24.73 -12.85 -18.52
C ASP A 179 25.74 -12.19 -17.56
N GLU A 180 25.71 -12.60 -16.29
CA GLU A 180 26.44 -11.96 -15.19
C GLU A 180 26.08 -10.47 -15.04
N ASN A 181 26.88 -9.57 -15.59
CA ASN A 181 26.66 -8.11 -15.55
C ASN A 181 26.56 -7.49 -16.95
N LYS A 182 26.41 -8.31 -18.00
CA LYS A 182 26.38 -7.83 -19.38
C LYS A 182 25.05 -8.17 -20.04
N LEU A 183 24.40 -7.14 -20.58
CA LEU A 183 23.24 -7.29 -21.44
C LEU A 183 23.66 -8.07 -22.70
N TRP A 184 23.02 -9.21 -22.97
CA TRP A 184 23.34 -10.01 -24.15
C TRP A 184 22.56 -9.59 -25.39
N LEU A 185 21.54 -8.74 -25.24
CA LEU A 185 20.86 -8.08 -26.35
C LEU A 185 21.62 -6.85 -26.84
N SER A 186 21.53 -6.58 -28.15
CA SER A 186 22.08 -5.34 -28.71
C SER A 186 21.21 -4.14 -28.30
N PRO A 187 21.79 -3.06 -27.76
CA PRO A 187 21.02 -1.85 -27.45
C PRO A 187 20.67 -1.09 -28.73
N TYR A 188 19.41 -0.70 -28.88
CA TYR A 188 18.91 0.19 -29.93
C TYR A 188 18.54 1.54 -29.32
N PHE A 189 19.40 2.54 -29.50
CA PHE A 189 19.25 3.83 -28.83
C PHE A 189 18.23 4.74 -29.52
N ILE A 190 17.36 5.36 -28.71
CA ILE A 190 16.35 6.32 -29.13
C ILE A 190 16.35 7.57 -28.24
N SER A 191 15.83 8.68 -28.77
CA SER A 191 15.60 9.87 -27.95
C SER A 191 14.47 9.64 -26.94
N LYS A 192 14.60 10.22 -25.73
CA LYS A 192 13.54 10.26 -24.70
C LYS A 192 12.20 10.85 -25.16
N GLN A 193 12.20 11.62 -26.25
CA GLN A 193 10.97 12.20 -26.82
C GLN A 193 10.18 11.21 -27.70
N MET A 194 10.75 10.05 -28.02
CA MET A 194 10.15 9.09 -28.94
C MET A 194 9.24 8.10 -28.23
N ILE A 195 9.58 7.71 -26.99
CA ILE A 195 8.82 6.78 -26.17
C ILE A 195 8.71 7.37 -24.78
N HIS A 196 7.48 7.47 -24.28
CA HIS A 196 7.18 8.00 -22.96
C HIS A 196 6.56 6.90 -22.10
N GLN A 197 7.24 6.51 -21.03
CA GLN A 197 6.64 5.66 -20.00
C GLN A 197 5.77 6.50 -19.08
N ILE A 198 4.51 6.07 -18.88
CA ILE A 198 3.56 6.84 -18.09
C ILE A 198 3.46 6.23 -16.70
N ASN A 199 4.47 6.36 -15.86
CA ASN A 199 4.50 5.66 -14.57
C ASN A 199 3.71 6.33 -13.45
N THR A 200 3.51 7.64 -13.56
CA THR A 200 2.93 8.49 -12.53
C THR A 200 1.91 9.48 -13.12
N PHE A 201 1.13 10.11 -12.24
CA PHE A 201 0.26 11.22 -12.63
C PHE A 201 1.06 12.34 -13.32
N GLU A 202 2.26 12.64 -12.85
CA GLU A 202 3.12 13.68 -13.42
C GLU A 202 3.60 13.33 -14.83
N ASP A 203 3.88 12.06 -15.10
CA ASP A 203 4.26 11.61 -16.45
C ASP A 203 3.10 11.83 -17.44
N LEU A 204 1.88 11.45 -17.05
CA LEU A 204 0.69 11.70 -17.85
C LEU A 204 0.45 13.20 -18.05
N ARG A 205 0.59 14.00 -16.99
CA ARG A 205 0.39 15.45 -17.04
C ARG A 205 1.41 16.17 -17.91
N ALA A 206 2.66 15.73 -17.87
CA ALA A 206 3.72 16.27 -18.71
C ALA A 206 3.47 15.96 -20.20
N LEU A 207 2.92 14.77 -20.49
CA LEU A 207 2.67 14.32 -21.85
C LEU A 207 1.36 14.86 -22.45
N ASP A 208 0.28 14.87 -21.66
CA ASP A 208 -1.04 15.37 -22.03
C ASP A 208 -1.72 16.05 -20.83
N SER A 209 -1.39 17.32 -20.63
CA SER A 209 -1.98 18.17 -19.58
C SER A 209 -3.50 18.35 -19.67
N LYS A 210 -4.14 17.94 -20.77
CA LYS A 210 -5.59 18.04 -21.00
C LYS A 210 -6.31 16.70 -20.87
N SER A 211 -5.59 15.61 -20.58
CA SER A 211 -6.16 14.28 -20.43
C SER A 211 -7.32 14.30 -19.42
N GLU A 212 -8.46 13.70 -19.80
CA GLU A 212 -9.63 13.59 -18.93
C GLU A 212 -9.32 12.81 -17.65
N HIS A 213 -8.31 11.94 -17.68
CA HIS A 213 -7.87 11.17 -16.51
C HIS A 213 -7.12 12.00 -15.47
N LEU A 214 -6.71 13.23 -15.80
CA LEU A 214 -6.14 14.18 -14.84
C LEU A 214 -7.20 14.87 -13.98
N GLN A 215 -8.47 14.80 -14.39
CA GLN A 215 -9.59 15.29 -13.59
C GLN A 215 -9.85 14.29 -12.48
N SER A 216 -9.45 14.67 -11.27
CA SER A 216 -9.71 13.89 -10.06
C SER A 216 -10.41 14.80 -9.06
N ASP A 217 -11.48 14.30 -8.45
CA ASP A 217 -12.18 14.98 -7.36
C ASP A 217 -11.20 15.45 -6.27
N ALA A 218 -10.10 14.72 -6.07
CA ALA A 218 -9.06 15.08 -5.14
C ALA A 218 -8.32 16.37 -5.55
N ILE A 219 -8.00 16.54 -6.83
CA ILE A 219 -7.38 17.76 -7.36
C ILE A 219 -8.34 18.94 -7.25
N ASP A 220 -9.63 18.73 -7.54
CA ASP A 220 -10.65 19.77 -7.39
C ASP A 220 -10.81 20.23 -5.94
N VAL A 221 -10.75 19.29 -5.00
CA VAL A 221 -10.75 19.60 -3.56
C VAL A 221 -9.50 20.41 -3.19
N ILE A 222 -8.31 20.02 -3.64
CA ILE A 222 -7.08 20.79 -3.39
C ILE A 222 -7.21 22.21 -3.95
N CYS A 223 -7.66 22.37 -5.20
CA CYS A 223 -7.88 23.68 -5.81
C CYS A 223 -8.84 24.55 -4.99
N LYS A 224 -9.94 23.97 -4.49
CA LYS A 224 -10.92 24.67 -3.65
C LYS A 224 -10.33 25.08 -2.29
N VAL A 225 -9.61 24.18 -1.63
CA VAL A 225 -9.04 24.41 -0.28
C VAL A 225 -7.97 25.51 -0.33
N PHE A 226 -7.07 25.46 -1.33
CA PHE A 226 -5.97 26.42 -1.45
C PHE A 226 -6.29 27.65 -2.32
N GLN A 227 -7.47 27.67 -2.94
CA GLN A 227 -7.89 28.72 -3.89
C GLN A 227 -6.87 28.91 -5.03
N VAL A 228 -6.43 27.79 -5.61
CA VAL A 228 -5.43 27.76 -6.69
C VAL A 228 -5.96 27.05 -7.93
N ASN A 229 -5.25 27.21 -9.05
CA ASN A 229 -5.50 26.43 -10.26
C ASN A 229 -4.77 25.08 -10.20
N PRO A 230 -5.23 24.04 -10.93
CA PRO A 230 -4.59 22.72 -10.95
C PRO A 230 -3.10 22.74 -11.32
N SER A 231 -2.68 23.69 -12.16
CA SER A 231 -1.28 23.88 -12.57
C SER A 231 -0.36 24.31 -11.43
N SER A 232 -0.89 24.87 -10.34
CA SER A 232 -0.14 25.28 -9.15
C SER A 232 0.14 24.13 -8.19
N ILE A 233 -0.46 22.95 -8.42
CA ILE A 233 -0.23 21.74 -7.64
C ILE A 233 0.90 20.97 -8.32
N ILE A 234 2.05 20.85 -7.68
CA ILE A 234 3.25 20.26 -8.30
C ILE A 234 3.87 19.19 -7.41
N GLY A 235 4.70 18.34 -8.01
CA GLY A 235 5.46 17.34 -7.26
C GLY A 235 4.58 16.29 -6.61
N ILE A 236 3.51 15.88 -7.30
CA ILE A 236 2.62 14.83 -6.82
C ILE A 236 3.40 13.51 -6.76
N LYS A 237 3.46 12.91 -5.58
CA LYS A 237 4.16 11.64 -5.34
C LYS A 237 3.30 10.74 -4.48
N ALA A 238 3.01 9.52 -4.95
CA ALA A 238 2.36 8.52 -4.11
C ALA A 238 3.21 8.25 -2.86
N LEU A 239 2.59 8.28 -1.69
CA LEU A 239 3.21 7.84 -0.45
C LEU A 239 2.94 6.34 -0.25
N LYS A 240 3.79 5.67 0.54
CA LYS A 240 3.63 4.24 0.84
C LYS A 240 2.19 3.94 1.25
N LYS A 241 1.67 2.80 0.75
CA LYS A 241 0.31 2.33 0.99
C LYS A 241 0.11 2.04 2.48
N GLY A 242 -0.76 2.79 3.14
CA GLY A 242 -1.36 2.36 4.41
C GLY A 242 -2.41 1.28 4.13
N MET A 243 -2.71 0.42 5.11
CA MET A 243 -3.63 -0.72 4.92
C MET A 243 -5.06 -0.30 4.55
N THR A 244 -5.47 0.92 4.91
CA THR A 244 -6.84 1.45 4.79
C THR A 244 -6.95 2.68 3.88
N ASN A 245 -5.83 3.27 3.43
CA ASN A 245 -5.82 4.59 2.79
C ASN A 245 -4.82 4.71 1.63
N ARG A 246 -5.21 5.48 0.60
CA ARG A 246 -4.31 5.93 -0.48
C ARG A 246 -3.89 7.37 -0.21
N SER A 247 -2.59 7.60 -0.08
CA SER A 247 -2.07 8.94 0.22
C SER A 247 -1.06 9.38 -0.83
N PHE A 248 -1.06 10.67 -1.15
CA PHE A 248 -0.04 11.28 -1.99
C PHE A 248 0.43 12.61 -1.41
N LEU A 249 1.73 12.86 -1.54
CA LEU A 249 2.37 14.13 -1.28
C LEU A 249 2.13 15.06 -2.48
N PHE A 250 1.88 16.34 -2.23
CA PHE A 250 1.87 17.38 -3.25
C PHE A 250 2.44 18.68 -2.68
N SER A 251 2.92 19.56 -3.55
CA SER A 251 3.38 20.90 -3.18
C SER A 251 2.45 21.96 -3.75
N CYS A 252 2.11 22.96 -2.93
CA CYS A 252 1.29 24.09 -3.32
C CYS A 252 1.71 25.33 -2.53
N ASN A 253 1.75 26.50 -3.16
CA ASN A 253 2.12 27.77 -2.51
C ASN A 253 3.43 27.67 -1.69
N GLY A 254 4.44 26.97 -2.22
CA GLY A 254 5.75 26.82 -1.60
C GLY A 254 5.83 25.86 -0.40
N ASN A 255 4.74 25.16 -0.06
CA ASN A 255 4.68 24.22 1.06
C ASN A 255 4.27 22.82 0.59
N GLN A 256 4.57 21.80 1.40
CA GLN A 256 4.23 20.41 1.12
C GLN A 256 3.05 19.94 1.97
N TYR A 257 2.18 19.12 1.37
CA TYR A 257 0.95 18.62 1.96
C TYR A 257 0.71 17.17 1.57
N ILE A 258 -0.03 16.45 2.41
CA ILE A 258 -0.50 15.10 2.12
C ILE A 258 -2.00 15.19 1.82
N MET A 259 -2.42 14.59 0.71
CA MET A 259 -3.81 14.28 0.44
C MET A 259 -4.04 12.79 0.71
N ARG A 260 -4.98 12.49 1.60
CA ARG A 260 -5.42 11.14 1.97
C ARG A 260 -6.81 10.89 1.40
N ILE A 261 -6.92 9.79 0.66
CA ILE A 261 -8.14 9.29 0.04
C ILE A 261 -8.45 7.93 0.68
N PRO A 262 -9.62 7.73 1.29
CA PRO A 262 -10.02 6.44 1.83
C PRO A 262 -9.91 5.30 0.80
N GLY A 263 -9.52 4.11 1.27
CA GLY A 263 -9.53 2.90 0.45
C GLY A 263 -10.94 2.39 0.17
N GLU A 264 -11.14 1.74 -0.97
CA GLU A 264 -12.42 1.12 -1.34
C GLU A 264 -12.83 0.05 -0.30
N GLY A 265 -14.12 0.03 0.05
CA GLY A 265 -14.67 -0.95 1.01
C GLY A 265 -14.38 -0.66 2.48
N THR A 266 -13.78 0.49 2.82
CA THR A 266 -13.53 0.88 4.22
C THR A 266 -14.75 1.49 4.92
N ASP A 267 -15.82 1.81 4.19
CA ASP A 267 -17.03 2.45 4.73
C ASP A 267 -17.76 1.59 5.76
N MET A 268 -17.59 0.26 5.68
CA MET A 268 -18.15 -0.70 6.65
C MET A 268 -17.32 -0.80 7.94
N LEU A 269 -16.09 -0.29 7.94
CA LEU A 269 -15.13 -0.43 9.03
C LEU A 269 -14.88 0.88 9.77
N ILE A 270 -14.92 2.01 9.05
CA ILE A 270 -14.55 3.32 9.57
C ILE A 270 -15.69 4.31 9.34
N ASN A 271 -16.13 4.93 10.43
CA ASN A 271 -17.15 5.97 10.38
C ASN A 271 -16.50 7.35 10.18
N ARG A 272 -16.63 7.91 8.97
CA ARG A 272 -16.01 9.19 8.59
C ARG A 272 -16.56 10.40 9.35
N HIS A 273 -17.80 10.32 9.83
CA HIS A 273 -18.36 11.35 10.71
C HIS A 273 -17.70 11.33 12.09
N GLN A 274 -17.42 10.13 12.62
CA GLN A 274 -16.69 9.95 13.88
C GLN A 274 -15.23 10.40 13.76
N GLU A 275 -14.53 10.07 12.67
CA GLU A 275 -13.17 10.57 12.42
C GLU A 275 -13.15 12.11 12.38
N THR A 276 -14.15 12.73 11.74
CA THR A 276 -14.26 14.19 11.69
C THR A 276 -14.55 14.83 13.05
N SER A 277 -15.39 14.21 13.89
CA SER A 277 -15.67 14.71 15.24
C SER A 277 -14.41 14.65 16.12
N VAL A 278 -13.61 13.59 15.99
CA VAL A 278 -12.31 13.47 16.68
C VAL A 278 -11.36 14.59 16.27
N TYR A 279 -11.19 14.83 14.97
CA TYR A 279 -10.31 15.92 14.52
C TYR A 279 -10.77 17.30 14.98
N SER A 280 -12.09 17.51 15.12
CA SER A 280 -12.63 18.78 15.62
C SER A 280 -12.23 19.08 17.06
N VAL A 281 -12.15 18.06 17.92
CA VAL A 281 -11.75 18.22 19.33
C VAL A 281 -10.23 18.21 19.53
N LEU A 282 -9.48 17.61 18.60
CA LEU A 282 -8.02 17.63 18.60
C LEU A 282 -7.43 18.94 18.05
N MET A 283 -8.23 19.75 17.36
CA MET A 283 -7.78 21.01 16.79
C MET A 283 -7.18 21.92 17.89
N ASN A 284 -6.00 22.47 17.63
CA ASN A 284 -5.22 23.33 18.54
C ASN A 284 -4.70 22.66 19.82
N THR A 285 -4.84 21.34 20.00
CA THR A 285 -4.23 20.62 21.14
C THR A 285 -2.73 20.39 20.96
N GLY A 286 -2.22 20.48 19.73
CA GLY A 286 -0.84 20.16 19.39
C GLY A 286 -0.52 18.66 19.44
N VAL A 287 -1.53 17.79 19.57
CA VAL A 287 -1.34 16.33 19.61
C VAL A 287 -1.31 15.74 18.20
N CYS A 288 -2.22 16.18 17.32
CA CYS A 288 -2.38 15.64 15.97
C CYS A 288 -1.64 16.44 14.89
N ASP A 289 -1.68 15.91 13.67
CA ASP A 289 -1.20 16.60 12.48
C ASP A 289 -2.04 17.86 12.17
N ASP A 290 -1.43 18.81 11.46
CA ASP A 290 -2.10 20.04 11.02
C ASP A 290 -3.06 19.70 9.88
N VAL A 291 -4.34 19.55 10.19
CA VAL A 291 -5.39 19.21 9.23
C VAL A 291 -5.99 20.49 8.63
N LEU A 292 -5.77 20.69 7.34
CA LEU A 292 -6.29 21.83 6.58
C LEU A 292 -7.71 21.58 6.06
N TYR A 293 -8.04 20.31 5.80
CA TYR A 293 -9.33 19.92 5.28
C TYR A 293 -9.65 18.48 5.66
N ILE A 294 -10.91 18.24 6.03
CA ILE A 294 -11.47 16.90 6.22
C ILE A 294 -12.93 16.90 5.76
N ASN A 295 -13.35 15.85 5.07
CA ASN A 295 -14.71 15.73 4.57
C ASN A 295 -15.41 14.51 5.18
N PRO A 296 -16.50 14.70 5.94
CA PRO A 296 -17.16 13.60 6.63
C PRO A 296 -17.95 12.66 5.70
N LYS A 297 -18.18 13.04 4.43
CA LYS A 297 -18.95 12.23 3.48
C LYS A 297 -18.08 11.28 2.67
N ASN A 298 -16.98 11.78 2.11
CA ASN A 298 -16.08 10.97 1.28
C ASN A 298 -14.74 10.65 1.97
N GLY A 299 -14.53 11.12 3.20
CA GLY A 299 -13.34 10.89 4.02
C GLY A 299 -12.05 11.51 3.48
N TYR A 300 -12.13 12.42 2.49
CA TYR A 300 -10.96 13.10 1.97
C TYR A 300 -10.35 13.98 3.04
N LYS A 301 -9.02 13.93 3.19
CA LYS A 301 -8.29 14.70 4.20
C LYS A 301 -7.02 15.30 3.61
N ILE A 302 -6.78 16.59 3.87
CA ILE A 302 -5.53 17.28 3.53
C ILE A 302 -4.83 17.70 4.81
N THR A 303 -3.58 17.30 4.96
CA THR A 303 -2.75 17.63 6.13
C THR A 303 -1.41 18.22 5.70
N ARG A 304 -0.78 19.00 6.56
CA ARG A 304 0.57 19.52 6.30
C ARG A 304 1.58 18.38 6.37
N PHE A 305 2.52 18.34 5.42
CA PHE A 305 3.62 17.41 5.49
C PHE A 305 4.63 17.86 6.56
N LEU A 306 5.04 16.93 7.44
CA LEU A 306 6.10 17.18 8.41
C LEU A 306 7.43 16.77 7.81
N GLU A 307 8.25 17.76 7.43
CA GLU A 307 9.58 17.53 6.89
C GLU A 307 10.49 16.84 7.91
N GLU A 308 11.32 15.91 7.43
CA GLU A 308 12.29 15.14 8.23
C GLU A 308 11.67 14.34 9.40
N ALA A 309 10.35 14.18 9.42
CA ALA A 309 9.67 13.35 10.39
C ALA A 309 10.00 11.87 10.15
N ARG A 310 10.16 11.12 11.23
CA ARG A 310 10.33 9.66 11.21
C ARG A 310 9.37 9.00 12.20
N SER A 311 8.97 7.78 11.91
CA SER A 311 8.20 6.96 12.85
C SER A 311 9.03 6.59 14.08
N CYS A 312 8.34 6.26 15.17
CA CYS A 312 8.95 5.75 16.39
C CYS A 312 9.66 4.43 16.12
N ASN A 313 10.92 4.32 16.54
CA ASN A 313 11.58 3.02 16.66
C ASN A 313 11.22 2.43 18.03
N PRO A 314 10.40 1.35 18.09
CA PRO A 314 9.98 0.78 19.37
C PRO A 314 11.13 0.15 20.16
N TYR A 315 12.32 -0.04 19.59
CA TYR A 315 13.48 -0.54 20.34
C TYR A 315 14.47 0.57 20.72
N CYS A 316 14.13 1.84 20.45
CA CYS A 316 14.87 3.01 20.90
C CYS A 316 14.23 3.55 22.19
N GLU A 317 14.93 3.44 23.32
CA GLU A 317 14.46 3.90 24.63
C GLU A 317 13.96 5.36 24.60
N GLN A 318 14.72 6.24 23.97
CA GLN A 318 14.36 7.67 23.91
C GLN A 318 13.08 7.92 23.10
N ASP A 319 12.86 7.16 22.03
CA ASP A 319 11.65 7.29 21.21
C ASP A 319 10.43 6.86 22.02
N VAL A 320 10.51 5.70 22.66
CA VAL A 320 9.43 5.13 23.48
C VAL A 320 9.08 6.08 24.62
N GLN A 321 10.07 6.64 25.31
CA GLN A 321 9.86 7.64 26.36
C GLN A 321 9.14 8.89 25.84
N ASN A 322 9.58 9.45 24.71
CA ASN A 322 8.95 10.62 24.11
C ASN A 322 7.50 10.33 23.67
N CYS A 323 7.26 9.16 23.07
CA CYS A 323 5.93 8.75 22.61
C CYS A 323 4.97 8.49 23.77
N MET A 324 5.40 7.77 24.81
CA MET A 324 4.58 7.52 25.99
C MET A 324 4.29 8.80 26.78
N MET A 325 5.25 9.72 26.86
CA MET A 325 5.01 11.04 27.45
C MET A 325 3.96 11.82 26.65
N LYS A 326 4.07 11.85 25.31
CA LYS A 326 3.07 12.49 24.44
C LYS A 326 1.69 11.86 24.60
N LEU A 327 1.61 10.53 24.61
CA LEU A 327 0.37 9.76 24.77
C LEU A 327 -0.28 10.04 26.14
N LYS A 328 0.51 10.05 27.22
CA LYS A 328 0.04 10.41 28.56
C LYS A 328 -0.49 11.83 28.62
N CYS A 329 0.25 12.81 28.07
CA CYS A 329 -0.21 14.19 27.98
C CYS A 329 -1.54 14.30 27.24
N PHE A 330 -1.69 13.57 26.13
CA PHE A 330 -2.93 13.49 25.38
C PHE A 330 -4.09 12.95 26.24
N HIS A 331 -3.91 11.81 26.93
CA HIS A 331 -4.95 11.26 27.80
C HIS A 331 -5.35 12.22 28.94
N GLN A 332 -4.41 13.01 29.44
CA GLN A 332 -4.66 14.02 30.49
C GLN A 332 -5.43 15.24 30.00
N LEU A 333 -5.54 15.48 28.68
CA LEU A 333 -6.43 16.51 28.13
C LEU A 333 -7.90 16.20 28.39
N ASN A 334 -8.25 14.94 28.70
CA ASN A 334 -9.62 14.53 29.03
C ASN A 334 -10.65 14.93 27.96
N LEU A 335 -10.25 14.89 26.69
CA LEU A 335 -11.12 15.23 25.56
C LEU A 335 -12.29 14.25 25.45
N HIS A 336 -13.37 14.72 24.83
CA HIS A 336 -14.62 13.98 24.74
C HIS A 336 -15.23 14.05 23.34
N VAL A 337 -15.80 12.94 22.89
CA VAL A 337 -16.60 12.81 21.65
C VAL A 337 -17.82 11.94 21.92
N ASP A 338 -18.83 12.00 21.06
CA ASP A 338 -20.14 11.36 21.28
C ASP A 338 -20.19 9.85 20.96
N HIS A 339 -19.03 9.22 20.71
CA HIS A 339 -18.94 7.79 20.39
C HIS A 339 -17.87 7.08 21.21
N GLU A 340 -18.12 5.83 21.55
CA GLU A 340 -17.18 4.94 22.24
C GLU A 340 -16.65 3.88 21.29
N PHE A 341 -15.45 3.37 21.58
CA PHE A 341 -14.91 2.22 20.86
C PHE A 341 -15.14 0.94 21.67
N ASP A 342 -16.14 0.14 21.31
CA ASP A 342 -16.44 -1.12 22.02
C ASP A 342 -15.56 -2.28 21.53
N ILE A 343 -14.50 -2.62 22.27
CA ILE A 343 -13.57 -3.69 21.94
C ILE A 343 -14.29 -5.05 21.80
N PHE A 344 -15.17 -5.39 22.74
CA PHE A 344 -15.84 -6.69 22.75
C PHE A 344 -16.89 -6.77 21.64
N GLY A 345 -17.66 -5.69 21.45
CA GLY A 345 -18.59 -5.57 20.33
C GLY A 345 -17.90 -5.66 18.97
N GLN A 346 -16.71 -5.09 18.82
CA GLN A 346 -15.91 -5.20 17.58
C GLN A 346 -15.39 -6.63 17.34
N ILE A 347 -14.99 -7.35 18.38
CA ILE A 347 -14.65 -8.79 18.27
C ILE A 347 -15.84 -9.58 17.74
N GLU A 348 -17.04 -9.34 18.28
CA GLU A 348 -18.26 -10.00 17.81
C GLU A 348 -18.63 -9.60 16.38
N PHE A 349 -18.47 -8.32 16.03
CA PHE A 349 -18.70 -7.82 14.69
C PHE A 349 -17.80 -8.53 13.66
N TYR A 350 -16.48 -8.56 13.87
CA TYR A 350 -15.57 -9.26 12.96
C TYR A 350 -15.84 -10.75 12.88
N GLN A 351 -16.18 -11.40 13.99
CA GLN A 351 -16.60 -12.80 13.98
C GLN A 351 -17.86 -13.00 13.12
N GLY A 352 -18.85 -12.11 13.23
CA GLY A 352 -20.08 -12.16 12.42
C GLY A 352 -19.81 -12.02 10.92
N LEU A 353 -18.76 -11.29 10.53
CA LEU A 353 -18.35 -11.15 9.12
C LEU A 353 -17.76 -12.43 8.52
N LEU A 354 -17.35 -13.41 9.34
CA LEU A 354 -16.83 -14.70 8.86
C LEU A 354 -17.94 -15.61 8.26
N LYS A 355 -19.23 -15.26 8.42
CA LYS A 355 -20.41 -16.01 7.90
C LYS A 355 -20.38 -17.49 8.33
N GLU A 356 -20.50 -18.43 7.39
CA GLU A 356 -20.47 -19.88 7.65
C GLU A 356 -19.05 -20.42 7.90
N LYS A 357 -18.01 -19.60 7.74
CA LYS A 357 -16.63 -20.02 7.99
C LYS A 357 -16.32 -19.89 9.48
N GLN A 358 -15.75 -20.94 10.05
CA GLN A 358 -15.21 -20.90 11.41
C GLN A 358 -13.85 -20.20 11.43
N SER A 359 -13.45 -19.73 12.62
CA SER A 359 -12.10 -19.22 12.83
C SER A 359 -11.08 -20.30 12.47
N ILE A 360 -9.93 -19.88 11.93
CA ILE A 360 -8.82 -20.76 11.57
C ILE A 360 -8.14 -21.36 12.80
N TYR A 361 -8.35 -20.76 13.98
CA TYR A 361 -7.75 -21.21 15.23
C TYR A 361 -8.66 -22.20 15.96
N GLN A 362 -8.16 -23.41 16.21
CA GLN A 362 -8.94 -24.50 16.80
C GLN A 362 -9.42 -24.21 18.22
N ASP A 363 -8.64 -23.45 18.99
CA ASP A 363 -8.95 -23.07 20.37
C ASP A 363 -9.67 -21.71 20.49
N TYR A 364 -10.08 -21.11 19.35
CA TYR A 364 -10.66 -19.76 19.29
C TYR A 364 -11.77 -19.54 20.31
N GLN A 365 -12.78 -20.41 20.35
CA GLN A 365 -13.94 -20.22 21.22
C GLN A 365 -13.56 -20.25 22.71
N LYS A 366 -12.56 -21.08 23.07
CA LYS A 366 -12.04 -21.15 24.45
C LYS A 366 -11.34 -19.84 24.81
N ILE A 367 -10.48 -19.34 23.93
CA ILE A 367 -9.74 -18.09 24.15
C ILE A 367 -10.68 -16.88 24.18
N LYS A 368 -11.64 -16.81 23.25
CA LYS A 368 -12.70 -15.77 23.25
C LYS A 368 -13.46 -15.76 24.57
N ASN A 369 -14.00 -16.90 25.01
CA ASN A 369 -14.76 -16.97 26.26
C ASN A 369 -13.92 -16.54 27.47
N CYS A 370 -12.65 -16.93 27.50
CA CYS A 370 -11.71 -16.50 28.54
C CYS A 370 -11.54 -14.98 28.56
N ILE A 371 -11.28 -14.37 27.41
CA ILE A 371 -11.07 -12.93 27.28
C ILE A 371 -12.34 -12.15 27.65
N PHE A 372 -13.51 -12.63 27.25
CA PHE A 372 -14.80 -12.01 27.57
C PHE A 372 -15.08 -12.01 29.08
N ASN A 373 -14.57 -12.99 29.82
CA ASN A 373 -14.68 -13.00 31.29
C ASN A 373 -13.86 -11.88 31.97
N PHE A 374 -12.87 -11.29 31.29
CA PHE A 374 -12.12 -10.16 31.82
C PHE A 374 -12.90 -8.84 31.79
N SER A 375 -14.01 -8.74 31.05
CA SER A 375 -14.82 -7.52 30.93
C SER A 375 -15.13 -6.88 32.29
N SER A 376 -15.70 -7.65 33.22
CA SER A 376 -16.04 -7.18 34.57
C SER A 376 -14.82 -6.74 35.39
N PHE A 377 -13.68 -7.42 35.22
CA PHE A 377 -12.42 -7.05 35.87
C PHE A 377 -11.85 -5.75 35.29
N ILE A 378 -11.88 -5.60 33.97
CA ILE A 378 -11.45 -4.40 33.27
C ILE A 378 -12.28 -3.21 33.73
N GLU A 379 -13.61 -3.31 33.66
CA GLU A 379 -14.53 -2.26 34.07
C GLU A 379 -14.32 -1.82 35.53
N LYS A 380 -14.10 -2.77 36.44
CA LYS A 380 -13.83 -2.49 37.86
C LYS A 380 -12.63 -1.56 38.05
N TYR A 381 -11.59 -1.69 37.24
CA TYR A 381 -10.35 -0.91 37.34
C TYR A 381 -10.22 0.18 36.26
N THR A 382 -11.28 0.43 35.49
CA THR A 382 -11.37 1.60 34.59
C THR A 382 -11.85 2.80 35.40
N GLU A 383 -10.93 3.73 35.70
CA GLU A 383 -11.27 4.94 36.46
C GLU A 383 -12.12 5.92 35.65
N LYS A 384 -11.75 6.13 34.38
CA LYS A 384 -12.41 7.06 33.48
C LYS A 384 -12.17 6.66 32.03
N LYS A 385 -13.21 6.79 31.20
CA LYS A 385 -13.06 6.78 29.74
C LYS A 385 -12.76 8.18 29.24
N VAL A 386 -11.73 8.32 28.42
CA VAL A 386 -11.34 9.57 27.72
C VAL A 386 -11.27 9.28 26.23
N LEU A 387 -11.12 10.30 25.39
CA LEU A 387 -10.76 10.07 24.00
C LEU A 387 -9.42 9.31 23.97
N SER A 388 -9.43 8.14 23.36
CA SER A 388 -8.25 7.29 23.13
C SER A 388 -8.03 7.12 21.64
N HIS A 389 -6.78 6.89 21.24
CA HIS A 389 -6.40 6.74 19.84
C HIS A 389 -6.91 5.42 19.26
N ILE A 390 -6.95 4.36 20.07
CA ILE A 390 -7.31 2.97 19.73
C ILE A 390 -6.32 2.28 18.78
N ASP A 391 -5.59 3.04 17.97
CA ASP A 391 -4.54 2.56 17.07
C ASP A 391 -3.17 3.22 17.37
N ALA A 392 -2.81 3.31 18.65
CA ALA A 392 -1.57 3.95 19.12
C ALA A 392 -0.32 3.08 18.84
N ILE A 393 -0.06 2.77 17.58
CA ILE A 393 1.05 1.94 17.12
C ILE A 393 2.30 2.80 16.84
N PRO A 394 3.54 2.25 16.91
CA PRO A 394 4.76 3.04 16.71
C PRO A 394 4.80 3.84 15.40
N ASP A 395 4.23 3.30 14.32
CA ASP A 395 4.19 3.95 13.00
C ASP A 395 3.36 5.24 13.00
N ASN A 396 2.36 5.34 13.89
CA ASN A 396 1.48 6.49 14.06
C ASN A 396 2.09 7.59 14.95
N PHE A 397 3.26 7.36 15.56
CA PHE A 397 4.01 8.40 16.26
C PHE A 397 5.12 8.94 15.36
N LEU A 398 4.92 10.17 14.88
CA LEU A 398 5.92 10.90 14.10
C LEU A 398 6.77 11.77 15.02
N LEU A 399 8.07 11.45 15.09
CA LEU A 399 9.09 12.27 15.75
C LEU A 399 9.70 13.21 14.73
N TYR A 400 9.75 14.50 15.06
CA TYR A 400 10.29 15.54 14.19
C TYR A 400 10.94 16.66 15.01
N SER A 401 11.68 17.55 14.36
CA SER A 401 12.29 18.71 15.00
C SER A 401 11.49 19.97 14.68
N LYS A 402 11.11 20.73 15.70
CA LYS A 402 10.49 22.05 15.55
C LYS A 402 11.30 23.06 16.34
N ASP A 403 11.82 24.08 15.67
CA ASP A 403 12.65 25.13 16.29
C ASP A 403 13.85 24.57 17.10
N GLY A 404 14.43 23.46 16.64
CA GLY A 404 15.56 22.78 17.29
C GLY A 404 15.17 21.92 18.50
N LYS A 405 13.88 21.71 18.77
CA LYS A 405 13.36 20.82 19.81
C LYS A 405 12.70 19.60 19.20
N GLY A 406 12.94 18.44 19.79
CA GLY A 406 12.26 17.20 19.41
C GLY A 406 10.80 17.24 19.84
N GLU A 407 9.90 17.04 18.89
CA GLU A 407 8.46 17.00 19.07
C GLU A 407 7.92 15.64 18.60
N VAL A 408 6.76 15.26 19.14
CA VAL A 408 6.03 14.06 18.74
C VAL A 408 4.63 14.46 18.29
N CYS A 409 4.21 13.93 17.14
CA CYS A 409 2.88 14.09 16.56
C CYS A 409 2.23 12.70 16.43
N LEU A 410 0.99 12.55 16.89
CA LEU A 410 0.19 11.35 16.66
C LEU A 410 -0.68 11.54 15.42
N ILE A 411 -0.69 10.55 14.53
CA ILE A 411 -1.44 10.58 13.28
C ILE A 411 -2.39 9.38 13.18
N ASP A 412 -3.31 9.46 12.22
CA ASP A 412 -4.25 8.38 11.87
C ASP A 412 -5.31 8.03 12.94
N TRP A 413 -6.15 9.01 13.24
CA TRP A 413 -7.20 8.96 14.27
C TRP A 413 -8.49 8.25 13.83
N GLU A 414 -8.43 7.33 12.87
CA GLU A 414 -9.62 6.77 12.21
C GLU A 414 -10.45 5.81 13.09
N TYR A 415 -9.83 5.19 14.10
CA TYR A 415 -10.49 4.32 15.08
C TYR A 415 -10.75 4.99 16.43
N ALA A 416 -10.30 6.23 16.60
CA ALA A 416 -10.32 6.91 17.88
C ALA A 416 -11.75 7.09 18.42
N GLY A 417 -11.91 6.94 19.73
CA GLY A 417 -13.20 7.02 20.41
C GLY A 417 -13.04 7.01 21.92
N MET A 418 -14.14 7.21 22.64
CA MET A 418 -14.12 7.16 24.11
C MET A 418 -13.78 5.74 24.60
N GLN A 419 -12.72 5.61 25.37
CA GLN A 419 -12.29 4.35 25.98
C GLN A 419 -11.37 4.58 27.19
N ASP A 420 -11.07 3.50 27.92
CA ASP A 420 -9.98 3.46 28.88
C ASP A 420 -8.63 3.76 28.20
N PRO A 421 -7.88 4.79 28.62
CA PRO A 421 -6.63 5.19 27.98
C PRO A 421 -5.54 4.11 28.00
N HIS A 422 -5.69 3.09 28.86
CA HIS A 422 -4.72 2.00 28.97
C HIS A 422 -4.75 1.05 27.77
N VAL A 423 -5.81 1.09 26.96
CA VAL A 423 -5.90 0.37 25.68
C VAL A 423 -4.78 0.80 24.74
N ASP A 424 -4.47 2.09 24.67
CA ASP A 424 -3.43 2.61 23.76
C ASP A 424 -2.03 2.08 24.13
N ILE A 425 -1.77 1.80 25.42
CA ILE A 425 -0.52 1.17 25.88
C ILE A 425 -0.44 -0.27 25.38
N ALA A 426 -1.55 -1.02 25.48
CA ALA A 426 -1.63 -2.39 24.97
C ALA A 426 -1.47 -2.44 23.44
N MET A 427 -2.05 -1.47 22.73
CA MET A 427 -1.93 -1.32 21.28
C MET A 427 -0.49 -1.07 20.84
N PHE A 428 0.21 -0.14 21.50
CA PHE A 428 1.63 0.09 21.24
C PHE A 428 2.46 -1.19 21.44
N ALA A 429 2.20 -1.91 22.53
CA ALA A 429 2.90 -3.14 22.89
C ALA A 429 2.76 -4.26 21.84
N ILE A 430 1.53 -4.60 21.44
CA ILE A 430 1.27 -5.73 20.53
C ILE A 430 1.80 -5.46 19.12
N TYR A 431 1.78 -4.21 18.66
CA TYR A 431 2.35 -3.82 17.35
C TYR A 431 3.87 -3.73 17.39
N SER A 432 4.45 -3.40 18.54
CA SER A 432 5.91 -3.43 18.74
C SER A 432 6.47 -4.84 18.88
N GLY A 433 5.61 -5.87 18.94
CA GLY A 433 6.04 -7.24 19.13
C GLY A 433 6.73 -7.47 20.49
N TYR A 434 6.36 -6.69 21.52
CA TYR A 434 7.01 -6.80 22.81
C TYR A 434 6.69 -8.12 23.53
N ASP A 435 7.69 -8.66 24.22
CA ASP A 435 7.50 -9.69 25.24
C ASP A 435 7.02 -9.05 26.55
N ARG A 436 6.78 -9.89 27.57
CA ARG A 436 6.33 -9.42 28.89
C ARG A 436 7.26 -8.39 29.51
N LYS A 437 8.57 -8.57 29.41
CA LYS A 437 9.55 -7.66 30.01
C LYS A 437 9.47 -6.28 29.37
N ASN A 438 9.37 -6.22 28.04
CA ASN A 438 9.25 -4.96 27.32
C ASN A 438 7.88 -4.31 27.54
N ILE A 439 6.80 -5.09 27.65
CA ILE A 439 5.48 -4.58 28.04
C ILE A 439 5.52 -3.98 29.44
N ASP A 440 6.19 -4.64 30.38
CA ASP A 440 6.34 -4.13 31.74
C ASP A 440 7.06 -2.79 31.78
N HIS A 441 8.16 -2.69 31.03
CA HIS A 441 8.94 -1.48 30.90
C HIS A 441 8.14 -0.34 30.24
N LEU A 442 7.37 -0.63 29.19
CA LEU A 442 6.48 0.33 28.54
C LEU A 442 5.44 0.91 29.51
N ILE A 443 4.82 0.04 30.32
CA ILE A 443 3.89 0.44 31.37
C ILE A 443 4.61 1.32 32.39
N ASP A 444 5.81 0.95 32.82
CA ASP A 444 6.59 1.73 33.77
C ASP A 444 6.96 3.12 33.25
N ILE A 445 7.29 3.25 31.96
CA ILE A 445 7.52 4.55 31.32
C ILE A 445 6.24 5.42 31.40
N TYR A 446 5.08 4.89 30.98
CA TYR A 446 3.83 5.64 30.98
C TYR A 446 3.41 6.09 32.38
N PHE A 447 3.51 5.20 33.38
CA PHE A 447 3.13 5.49 34.76
C PHE A 447 4.25 6.12 35.60
N GLU A 448 5.43 6.38 35.03
CA GLU A 448 6.61 6.85 35.76
C GLU A 448 6.94 5.94 36.97
N ASN A 449 6.94 4.62 36.76
CA ASN A 449 7.16 3.56 37.76
C ASN A 449 6.14 3.52 38.91
N LYS A 450 4.95 4.12 38.74
CA LYS A 450 3.89 4.18 39.78
C LYS A 450 2.63 3.37 39.40
N CYS A 451 2.75 2.42 38.49
CA CYS A 451 1.63 1.57 38.10
C CYS A 451 1.30 0.57 39.22
N SER A 452 0.04 0.51 39.65
CA SER A 452 -0.41 -0.51 40.59
C SER A 452 -0.45 -1.89 39.93
N LYS A 453 -0.47 -2.95 40.76
CA LYS A 453 -0.55 -4.33 40.25
C LYS A 453 -1.84 -4.57 39.49
N GLU A 454 -2.95 -4.06 40.00
CA GLU A 454 -4.28 -4.24 39.43
C GLU A 454 -4.39 -3.54 38.07
N VAL A 455 -3.82 -2.33 37.95
CA VAL A 455 -3.78 -1.59 36.67
C VAL A 455 -2.88 -2.27 35.65
N ARG A 456 -1.73 -2.81 36.07
CA ARG A 456 -0.86 -3.60 35.19
C ARG A 456 -1.57 -4.86 34.69
N LEU A 457 -2.27 -5.56 35.57
CA LEU A 457 -3.05 -6.74 35.22
C LEU A 457 -4.22 -6.39 34.28
N LYS A 458 -4.85 -5.22 34.46
CA LYS A 458 -5.83 -4.69 33.49
C LYS A 458 -5.22 -4.44 32.11
N ILE A 459 -4.00 -3.89 32.04
CA ILE A 459 -3.31 -3.69 30.76
C ILE A 459 -2.99 -5.03 30.10
N TYR A 460 -2.57 -6.04 30.85
CA TYR A 460 -2.41 -7.40 30.32
C TYR A 460 -3.70 -7.99 29.77
N ALA A 461 -4.85 -7.74 30.43
CA ALA A 461 -6.15 -8.13 29.91
C ALA A 461 -6.47 -7.41 28.59
N TYR A 462 -6.12 -6.13 28.45
CA TYR A 462 -6.21 -5.42 27.17
C TYR A 462 -5.27 -5.95 26.10
N VAL A 463 -4.04 -6.36 26.44
CA VAL A 463 -3.12 -7.04 25.50
C VAL A 463 -3.77 -8.30 24.93
N ALA A 464 -4.42 -9.10 25.77
CA ALA A 464 -5.16 -10.27 25.32
C ALA A 464 -6.36 -9.89 24.42
N ALA A 465 -7.19 -8.93 24.86
CA ALA A 465 -8.39 -8.51 24.14
C ALA A 465 -8.08 -7.88 22.78
N CYS A 466 -7.09 -7.00 22.71
CA CYS A 466 -6.66 -6.36 21.46
C CYS A 466 -5.99 -7.37 20.52
N GLY A 467 -5.18 -8.30 21.05
CA GLY A 467 -4.65 -9.41 20.26
C GLY A 467 -5.74 -10.25 19.59
N LEU A 468 -6.84 -10.51 20.31
CA LEU A 468 -7.99 -11.21 19.73
C LEU A 468 -8.71 -10.36 18.67
N LEU A 469 -8.99 -9.09 18.98
CA LEU A 469 -9.65 -8.14 18.08
C LEU A 469 -8.93 -8.05 16.72
N TRP A 470 -7.63 -7.81 16.73
CA TRP A 470 -6.87 -7.64 15.49
C TRP A 470 -6.56 -8.96 14.79
N SER A 471 -6.53 -10.08 15.52
CA SER A 471 -6.56 -11.41 14.91
C SER A 471 -7.87 -11.64 14.13
N ASN A 472 -9.02 -11.31 14.72
CA ASN A 472 -10.32 -11.38 14.04
C ASN A 472 -10.40 -10.46 12.81
N TRP A 473 -9.86 -9.25 12.90
CA TRP A 473 -9.72 -8.36 11.74
C TRP A 473 -8.87 -8.99 10.63
N CYS A 474 -7.76 -9.64 10.97
CA CYS A 474 -6.92 -10.35 10.00
C CYS A 474 -7.69 -11.50 9.31
N GLU A 475 -8.49 -12.26 10.05
CA GLU A 475 -9.33 -13.33 9.49
C GLU A 475 -10.34 -12.77 8.49
N TYR A 476 -10.99 -11.64 8.82
CA TYR A 476 -11.89 -10.97 7.89
C TYR A 476 -11.18 -10.51 6.61
N LYS A 477 -10.00 -9.89 6.75
CA LYS A 477 -9.22 -9.46 5.58
C LYS A 477 -8.75 -10.63 4.71
N ARG A 478 -8.43 -11.77 5.32
CA ARG A 478 -8.10 -13.01 4.60
C ARG A 478 -9.26 -13.50 3.73
N ILE A 479 -10.51 -13.34 4.17
CA ILE A 479 -11.69 -13.66 3.34
C ILE A 479 -11.74 -12.77 2.09
N LEU A 480 -11.24 -11.54 2.17
CA LEU A 480 -11.13 -10.61 1.05
C LEU A 480 -9.88 -10.86 0.18
N GLY A 481 -9.12 -11.93 0.44
CA GLY A 481 -7.90 -12.28 -0.31
C GLY A 481 -6.65 -11.52 0.13
N ILE A 482 -6.66 -10.84 1.28
CA ILE A 482 -5.51 -10.11 1.82
C ILE A 482 -4.95 -10.88 3.03
N GLU A 483 -3.69 -11.30 2.96
CA GLU A 483 -3.03 -12.05 4.03
C GLU A 483 -1.91 -11.24 4.71
N PHE A 484 -1.80 -11.34 6.04
CA PHE A 484 -0.84 -10.60 6.86
C PHE A 484 0.24 -11.49 7.50
N GLY A 485 0.28 -12.78 7.14
CA GLY A 485 1.33 -13.73 7.55
C GLY A 485 1.63 -13.73 9.05
N GLU A 486 2.88 -13.46 9.41
CA GLU A 486 3.38 -13.48 10.79
C GLU A 486 2.63 -12.52 11.73
N TYR A 487 2.17 -11.38 11.23
CA TYR A 487 1.43 -10.41 12.03
C TYR A 487 0.14 -11.03 12.58
N ALA A 488 -0.66 -11.68 11.73
CA ALA A 488 -1.92 -12.32 12.12
C ALA A 488 -1.69 -13.41 13.18
N HIS A 489 -0.64 -14.22 13.01
CA HIS A 489 -0.25 -15.25 13.98
C HIS A 489 0.17 -14.67 15.32
N ARG A 490 0.91 -13.55 15.32
CA ARG A 490 1.39 -12.89 16.53
C ARG A 490 0.24 -12.29 17.35
N GLN A 491 -0.74 -11.66 16.70
CA GLN A 491 -1.91 -11.10 17.39
C GLN A 491 -2.69 -12.18 18.14
N TYR A 492 -2.93 -13.33 17.51
CA TYR A 492 -3.59 -14.45 18.18
C TYR A 492 -2.73 -15.06 19.30
N SER A 493 -1.41 -15.10 19.13
CA SER A 493 -0.50 -15.53 20.20
C SER A 493 -0.60 -14.63 21.43
N TYR A 494 -0.71 -13.30 21.27
CA TYR A 494 -0.97 -12.39 22.40
C TYR A 494 -2.29 -12.72 23.10
N ALA A 495 -3.36 -12.93 22.34
CA ALA A 495 -4.66 -13.32 22.89
C ALA A 495 -4.54 -14.56 23.78
N ARG A 496 -3.84 -15.59 23.29
CA ARG A 496 -3.67 -16.87 23.99
C ARG A 496 -2.74 -16.77 25.21
N GLU A 497 -1.58 -16.15 25.07
CA GLU A 497 -0.56 -16.08 26.12
C GLU A 497 -0.99 -15.16 27.26
N TYR A 498 -1.53 -13.98 26.94
CA TYR A 498 -1.93 -13.03 27.96
C TYR A 498 -3.25 -13.41 28.63
N SER A 499 -4.16 -14.12 27.95
CA SER A 499 -5.34 -14.66 28.63
C SER A 499 -4.97 -15.73 29.67
N ALA A 500 -4.02 -16.62 29.35
CA ALA A 500 -3.51 -17.58 30.32
C ALA A 500 -2.77 -16.88 31.49
N LEU A 501 -1.92 -15.89 31.20
CA LEU A 501 -1.19 -15.14 32.20
C LEU A 501 -2.12 -14.39 33.17
N VAL A 502 -3.14 -13.70 32.64
CA VAL A 502 -4.09 -12.95 33.45
C VAL A 502 -4.86 -13.89 34.38
N ILE A 503 -5.32 -15.06 33.90
CA ILE A 503 -5.95 -16.06 34.78
C ILE A 503 -5.01 -16.48 35.90
N GLN A 504 -3.78 -16.84 35.56
CA GLN A 504 -2.81 -17.31 36.55
C GLN A 504 -2.60 -16.26 37.65
N LEU A 505 -2.39 -15.00 37.29
CA LEU A 505 -2.15 -13.92 38.25
C LEU A 505 -3.40 -13.60 39.08
N LEU A 506 -4.61 -13.69 38.50
CA LEU A 506 -5.87 -13.52 39.25
C LEU A 506 -6.11 -14.64 40.26
N ASP A 507 -5.66 -15.85 39.97
CA ASP A 507 -5.80 -17.00 40.88
C ASP A 507 -4.73 -17.00 41.99
N GLU A 508 -3.55 -16.43 41.75
CA GLU A 508 -2.52 -16.20 42.78
C GLU A 508 -2.93 -15.13 43.82
N GLU A 509 -3.92 -14.29 43.52
CA GLU A 509 -4.45 -13.25 44.41
C GLU A 509 -5.66 -13.69 45.25
N LYS A 510 -6.21 -14.89 45.01
CA LYS A 510 -7.30 -15.51 45.80
C LYS A 510 -6.74 -16.37 46.92
#